data_AF-A0A1Q4XHF1-F1
#
_entry.id   AF-A0A1Q4XHF1-F1
#
_cell.length_a   1.000
_cell.length_b   1.000
_cell.length_c   1.000
_cell.angle_alpha   90.00
_cell.angle_beta   90.00
_cell.angle_gamma   90.00
#
_symmetry.space_group_name_H-M   'P 1'
#
loop_
_entity.id
_entity.type
_entity.pdbx_description
1 polymer ?
#
loop_
_entity_poly.entity_id
_entity_poly.type
_entity_poly.pdbx_seq_one_letter_code
_entity_poly.pdbx_strand_id
1 'polypeptide(L)'
;MTPHASSEIERQALGASGLSEDEWLDGQAPAMGEIVGSGRYPTFARMLTTLAAEGYDLDLDELFELGLRSLLDGLALRLDRL
;
A
#
# COMPACT_ATOMS: atom_id res chain seq x y z
N MET A 1 -7.84 25.42 -7.18
CA MET A 1 -7.54 24.03 -6.80
C MET A 1 -6.39 24.10 -5.81
N THR A 2 -6.71 24.04 -4.52
CA THR A 2 -5.72 24.05 -3.43
C THR A 2 -5.08 22.66 -3.35
N PRO A 3 -3.74 22.52 -3.41
CA PRO A 3 -3.09 21.22 -3.26
C PRO A 3 -3.17 20.79 -1.79
N HIS A 4 -3.96 19.76 -1.51
CA HIS A 4 -4.00 19.14 -0.18
C HIS A 4 -2.74 18.28 -0.01
N ALA A 5 -1.88 18.68 0.93
CA ALA A 5 -1.02 17.85 1.78
C ALA A 5 -0.04 16.81 1.18
N SER A 6 0.07 16.62 -0.15
CA SER A 6 0.95 15.59 -0.72
C SER A 6 2.41 16.03 -0.86
N SER A 7 2.68 17.33 -1.03
CA SER A 7 4.02 17.81 -1.42
C SER A 7 5.10 17.73 -0.34
N GLU A 8 4.74 17.71 0.95
CA GLU A 8 5.73 17.69 2.04
C GLU A 8 6.28 16.27 2.27
N ILE A 9 5.41 15.26 2.19
CA ILE A 9 5.79 13.84 2.25
C ILE A 9 6.65 13.48 1.01
N GLU A 10 6.21 13.93 -0.16
CA GLU A 10 6.91 13.74 -1.44
C GLU A 10 8.34 14.35 -1.42
N ARG A 11 8.52 15.53 -0.81
CA ARG A 11 9.85 16.14 -0.64
C ARG A 11 10.73 15.41 0.37
N GLN A 12 10.15 14.82 1.42
CA GLN A 12 10.91 14.12 2.45
C GLN A 12 11.45 12.77 1.96
N ALA A 13 10.73 12.10 1.05
CA ALA A 13 11.16 10.85 0.41
C ALA A 13 12.41 11.04 -0.49
N LEU A 14 12.48 12.14 -1.24
CA LEU A 14 13.64 12.49 -2.08
C LEU A 14 14.94 12.69 -1.27
N GLY A 15 14.83 13.16 -0.02
CA GLY A 15 15.98 13.51 0.81
C GLY A 15 16.74 12.33 1.43
N ALA A 16 16.15 11.13 1.49
CA ALA A 16 16.72 9.98 2.20
C ALA A 16 17.39 8.93 1.28
N SER A 17 16.96 8.81 0.02
CA SER A 17 17.49 7.84 -0.95
C SER A 17 18.28 8.49 -2.09
N GLY A 18 18.03 9.78 -2.37
CA GLY A 18 18.58 10.48 -3.54
C GLY A 18 17.99 10.04 -4.88
N LEU A 19 16.96 9.18 -4.87
CA LEU A 19 16.28 8.68 -6.06
C LEU A 19 14.87 9.29 -6.11
N SER A 20 14.42 9.62 -7.31
CA SER A 20 13.00 9.89 -7.55
C SER A 20 12.15 8.63 -7.32
N GLU A 21 10.84 8.81 -7.13
CA GLU A 21 9.89 7.72 -6.94
C GLU A 21 9.95 6.71 -8.10
N ASP A 22 9.98 7.20 -9.34
CA ASP A 22 10.08 6.36 -10.54
C ASP A 22 11.38 5.55 -10.57
N GLU A 23 12.52 6.19 -10.28
CA GLU A 23 13.82 5.51 -10.24
C GLU A 23 13.90 4.46 -9.12
N TRP A 24 13.27 4.75 -7.98
CA TRP A 24 13.19 3.79 -6.88
C TRP A 24 12.30 2.60 -7.26
N LEU A 25 11.13 2.84 -7.87
CA LEU A 25 10.21 1.80 -8.35
C LEU A 25 10.86 0.91 -9.41
N ASP A 26 11.53 1.49 -10.41
CA ASP A 26 12.26 0.75 -11.44
C ASP A 26 13.36 -0.12 -10.82
N GLY A 27 14.04 0.37 -9.79
CA GLY A 27 15.04 -0.41 -9.04
C GLY A 27 14.45 -1.56 -8.22
N GLN A 28 13.22 -1.44 -7.73
CA GLN A 28 12.56 -2.48 -6.91
C GLN A 28 11.81 -3.52 -7.74
N ALA A 29 11.39 -3.20 -8.96
CA ALA A 29 10.58 -4.09 -9.81
C ALA A 29 11.18 -5.50 -10.02
N PRO A 30 12.50 -5.68 -10.25
CA PRO A 30 13.08 -7.02 -10.42
C PRO A 30 12.98 -7.89 -9.18
N ALA A 31 13.29 -7.33 -8.00
CA ALA A 31 13.20 -8.05 -6.72
C ALA A 31 11.75 -8.42 -6.39
N MET A 32 10.81 -7.52 -6.68
CA MET A 32 9.38 -7.78 -6.53
C MET A 32 8.94 -8.94 -7.44
N GLY A 33 9.42 -8.97 -8.68
CA GLY A 33 9.17 -10.04 -9.65
C GLY A 33 9.68 -11.41 -9.18
N GLU A 34 10.86 -11.48 -8.56
CA GLU A 34 11.40 -12.73 -8.00
C GLU A 34 10.54 -13.25 -6.82
N ILE A 35 10.07 -12.36 -5.95
CA ILE A 35 9.22 -12.73 -4.81
C ILE A 35 7.90 -13.33 -5.30
N VAL A 36 7.24 -12.66 -6.25
CA VAL A 36 5.98 -13.11 -6.85
C VAL A 36 6.17 -14.40 -7.63
N GLY A 37 7.23 -14.49 -8.45
CA GLY A 37 7.55 -15.65 -9.28
C GLY A 37 8.04 -16.87 -8.48
N SER A 38 8.51 -16.70 -7.25
CA SER A 38 9.01 -17.80 -6.42
C SER A 38 7.96 -18.82 -5.99
N GLY A 39 6.66 -18.48 -6.09
CA GLY A 39 5.55 -19.35 -5.67
C GLY A 39 5.43 -19.56 -4.16
N ARG A 40 6.37 -19.00 -3.36
CA ARG A 40 6.39 -19.14 -1.89
C ARG A 40 5.37 -18.25 -1.18
N TYR A 41 4.85 -17.23 -1.87
CA TYR A 41 3.91 -16.26 -1.31
C TYR A 41 2.64 -16.14 -2.17
N PRO A 42 1.83 -17.20 -2.27
CA PRO A 42 0.71 -17.27 -3.21
C PRO A 42 -0.35 -16.19 -2.96
N THR A 43 -0.64 -15.85 -1.70
CA THR A 43 -1.59 -14.78 -1.36
C THR A 43 -1.09 -13.41 -1.80
N PHE A 44 0.21 -13.15 -1.58
CA PHE A 44 0.86 -11.89 -1.96
C PHE A 44 0.94 -11.74 -3.48
N ALA A 45 1.33 -12.81 -4.19
CA ALA A 45 1.33 -12.85 -5.64
C ALA A 45 -0.08 -12.58 -6.21
N ARG A 46 -1.12 -13.21 -5.66
CA ARG A 46 -2.51 -12.99 -6.08
C ARG A 46 -2.92 -11.53 -5.89
N MET A 47 -2.64 -10.97 -4.71
CA MET A 47 -2.93 -9.56 -4.42
C MET A 47 -2.28 -8.65 -5.46
N LEU A 48 -0.96 -8.75 -5.67
CA LEU A 48 -0.24 -7.95 -6.67
C LEU A 48 -0.79 -8.10 -8.09
N THR A 49 -1.13 -9.33 -8.51
CA THR A 49 -1.72 -9.55 -9.84
C THR A 49 -3.11 -8.92 -9.98
N THR A 50 -3.93 -8.92 -8.93
CA THR A 50 -5.25 -8.29 -8.94
C THR A 50 -5.12 -6.76 -9.05
N LEU A 51 -4.24 -6.17 -8.24
CA LEU A 51 -3.99 -4.73 -8.30
C LEU A 51 -3.37 -4.29 -9.65
N ALA A 52 -2.47 -5.09 -10.22
CA ALA A 52 -1.88 -4.79 -11.52
C ALA A 52 -2.90 -4.91 -12.69
N ALA A 53 -3.88 -5.81 -12.57
CA ALA A 53 -4.89 -6.04 -13.60
C ALA A 53 -6.01 -5.00 -13.58
N GLU A 54 -6.45 -4.56 -12.40
CA GLU A 54 -7.52 -3.57 -12.23
C GLU A 54 -6.98 -2.13 -12.31
N GLY A 55 -5.66 -1.96 -12.34
CA GLY A 55 -4.99 -0.67 -12.25
C GLY A 55 -4.86 -0.23 -10.80
N TYR A 56 -3.94 0.69 -10.55
CA TYR A 56 -3.65 1.23 -9.23
C TYR A 56 -4.71 2.25 -8.78
N ASP A 57 -5.99 1.89 -8.86
CA ASP A 57 -7.08 2.68 -8.29
C ASP A 57 -7.37 2.16 -6.87
N LEU A 58 -6.33 2.16 -6.03
CA LEU A 58 -6.49 1.97 -4.60
C LEU A 58 -7.16 3.24 -4.06
N ASP A 59 -8.49 3.20 -3.93
CA ASP A 59 -9.20 4.25 -3.22
C ASP A 59 -8.77 4.21 -1.74
N LEU A 60 -7.88 5.14 -1.39
CA LEU A 60 -7.32 5.26 -0.05
C LEU A 60 -8.39 5.58 1.00
N ASP A 61 -9.47 6.27 0.62
CA ASP A 61 -10.56 6.59 1.52
C ASP A 61 -11.35 5.33 1.84
N GLU A 62 -11.67 4.50 0.83
CA GLU A 62 -12.35 3.21 1.04
C GLU A 62 -11.49 2.25 1.89
N LEU A 63 -10.18 2.18 1.64
CA LEU A 63 -9.27 1.34 2.42
C LEU A 63 -9.13 1.82 3.86
N PHE A 64 -9.06 3.13 4.05
CA PHE A 64 -9.01 3.72 5.38
C PHE A 64 -10.30 3.44 6.15
N GLU A 65 -11.47 3.64 5.54
CA GLU A 65 -12.77 3.35 6.16
C GLU A 65 -12.91 1.86 6.51
N LEU A 66 -12.49 0.97 5.61
CA LEU A 66 -12.50 -0.48 5.84
C LEU A 66 -11.58 -0.87 7.00
N GLY A 67 -10.36 -0.34 7.03
CA GLY A 67 -9.39 -0.58 8.09
C GLY A 67 -9.89 -0.08 9.45
N LEU A 68 -10.43 1.15 9.49
CA LEU A 68 -10.96 1.75 10.70
C LEU A 68 -12.16 0.97 11.25
N ARG A 69 -13.12 0.57 10.39
CA ARG A 69 -14.25 -0.29 10.79
C ARG A 69 -13.76 -1.60 11.38
N SER A 70 -12.85 -2.28 10.69
CA SER A 70 -12.32 -3.57 11.16
C SER A 70 -11.67 -3.46 12.54
N LEU A 71 -10.95 -2.36 12.81
CA LEU A 71 -10.35 -2.08 14.11
C LEU A 71 -11.42 -1.82 15.19
N LEU A 72 -12.41 -0.98 14.88
CA LEU A 72 -13.49 -0.64 15.80
C LEU A 72 -14.36 -1.86 16.13
N ASP A 73 -14.69 -2.68 15.16
CA ASP A 73 -15.43 -3.94 15.33
C ASP A 73 -14.65 -4.91 16.23
N GLY A 74 -13.34 -5.02 16.01
CA GLY A 74 -12.46 -5.82 16.85
C GLY A 74 -12.39 -5.34 18.30
N LEU A 75 -12.39 -4.02 18.51
CA LEU A 75 -12.45 -3.42 19.84
C LEU A 75 -13.80 -3.65 20.52
N ALA A 76 -14.91 -3.45 19.81
CA ALA A 76 -16.26 -3.68 20.31
C ALA A 76 -16.43 -5.12 20.80
N LEU A 77 -16.00 -6.11 20.00
CA LEU A 77 -16.03 -7.53 20.39
C LEU A 77 -15.20 -7.84 21.64
N ARG A 78 -14.11 -7.11 21.89
CA ARG A 78 -13.29 -7.29 23.09
C ARG A 78 -13.91 -6.63 24.31
N LEU A 79 -14.57 -5.49 24.13
CA LEU A 79 -15.26 -4.77 25.21
C LEU A 79 -16.52 -5.50 25.65
N ASP A 80 -17.27 -6.10 24.71
CA ASP A 80 -18.47 -6.91 25.03
C ASP A 80 -18.17 -8.20 25.78
N ARG A 81 -16.90 -8.63 25.79
CA ARG A 81 -16.42 -9.83 26.49
C ARG A 81 -15.86 -9.56 27.88
N LEU A 82 -15.85 -8.29 28.32
CA LEU A 82 -15.46 -7.86 29.66
C LEU A 82 -16.70 -7.76 30.56
#